data_AF-A0A967PY24-F1
#
_entry.id   AF-A0A967PY24-F1
#
_cell.length_a   1.000
_cell.length_b   1.000
_cell.length_c   1.000
_cell.angle_alpha   90.00
_cell.angle_beta   90.00
_cell.angle_gamma   90.00
#
_symmetry.space_group_name_H-M   'P 1'
#
loop_
_entity.id
_entity.type
_entity.pdbx_description
1 polymer ?
#
loop_
_entity_poly.entity_id
_entity_poly.type
_entity_poly.pdbx_seq_one_letter_code
_entity_poly.pdbx_strand_id
1 'polypeptide(L)'
;GVVNTLLMSVMERIREFGVILAVGATPGRLRKMVVSEAFLIGLIAMVLGNILGCLATWYLAEVGIDLRDFVSETLEFGGVVFDPIMRASWDYAYMGKMSIYVL
;
A
#
# COMPACT_ATOMS: atom_id res chain seq x y z
N GLY A 1 11.42 4.24 7.98
CA GLY A 1 11.30 5.25 6.91
C GLY A 1 10.58 6.49 7.42
N VAL A 2 9.25 6.51 7.33
CA VAL A 2 8.43 7.71 7.60
C VAL A 2 8.61 8.28 9.02
N VAL A 3 8.54 7.44 10.06
CA VAL A 3 8.73 7.89 11.46
C VAL A 3 10.12 8.50 11.67
N ASN A 4 11.16 7.95 11.03
CA ASN A 4 12.52 8.44 11.19
C ASN A 4 12.70 9.83 10.58
N THR A 5 12.07 10.09 9.42
CA THR A 5 12.06 11.40 8.77
C THR A 5 11.23 12.42 9.56
N LEU A 6 10.08 12.00 10.09
CA LEU A 6 9.26 12.86 10.96
C LEU A 6 10.00 13.23 12.24
N LEU A 7 10.69 12.27 12.86
CA LEU A 7 11.54 12.53 14.03
C LEU A 7 12.65 13.51 13.69
N MET A 8 13.33 13.35 12.55
CA MET A 8 14.38 14.28 12.12
C MET A 8 13.83 15.71 11.92
N SER A 9 12.72 15.86 11.19
CA SER A 9 12.05 17.15 10.97
C SER A 9 11.61 17.81 12.29
N VAL A 10 11.08 17.02 13.23
CA VAL A 10 10.71 17.52 14.56
C VAL A 10 11.96 17.96 15.32
N MET A 11 13.03 17.15 15.33
CA MET A 11 14.27 17.45 16.05
C MET A 11 14.92 18.76 15.58
N GLU A 12 14.90 19.05 14.29
CA GLU A 12 15.38 20.33 13.73
C GLU A 12 14.57 21.52 14.26
N ARG A 13 13.26 21.34 14.46
CA ARG A 13 12.32 22.39 14.92
C ARG A 13 12.11 22.46 16.43
N ILE A 14 12.71 21.57 17.22
CA ILE A 14 12.53 21.54 18.69
C ILE A 14 12.90 22.89 19.33
N ARG A 15 13.97 23.57 18.88
CA ARG A 15 14.34 24.89 19.43
C ARG A 15 13.30 25.95 19.11
N GLU A 16 12.77 25.96 17.90
CA GLU A 16 11.72 26.89 17.48
C GLU A 16 10.45 26.69 18.30
N PHE A 17 10.05 25.43 18.48
CA PHE A 17 8.91 25.08 19.33
C PHE A 17 9.13 25.46 20.79
N GLY A 18 10.35 25.30 21.32
CA GLY A 18 10.73 25.75 22.66
C GLY A 18 10.57 27.27 22.85
N VAL A 19 10.94 28.07 21.84
CA VAL A 19 10.75 29.53 21.87
C VAL A 19 9.26 29.89 21.80
N ILE A 20 8.48 29.24 20.93
CA ILE A 20 7.04 29.48 20.80
C ILE A 20 6.30 29.15 22.11
N LEU A 21 6.69 28.05 22.78
CA LEU A 21 6.14 27.67 24.07
C LEU A 21 6.55 28.65 25.18
N ALA A 22 7.78 29.17 25.16
CA ALA A 22 8.26 30.17 26.13
C ALA A 22 7.52 31.52 26.03
N VAL A 23 7.00 31.87 24.84
CA VAL A 23 6.15 33.06 24.61
C VAL A 23 4.69 32.83 25.04
N GLY A 24 4.34 31.64 25.53
CA GLY A 24 3.04 31.32 26.11
C GLY A 24 2.10 30.52 25.21
N ALA A 25 2.59 29.95 24.10
CA ALA A 25 1.80 29.02 23.31
C ALA A 25 1.53 27.71 24.08
N THR A 26 0.36 27.10 23.86
CA THR A 26 -0.01 25.84 24.51
C THR A 26 0.59 24.63 23.80
N PRO A 27 1.21 23.67 24.52
CA PRO A 27 1.81 22.46 23.93
C PRO A 27 0.80 21.56 23.20
N GLY A 28 -0.48 21.63 23.57
CA GLY A 28 -1.55 20.94 22.85
C GLY A 28 -1.75 21.42 21.41
N ARG A 29 -1.48 22.71 21.11
CA ARG A 29 -1.61 23.27 19.77
C ARG A 29 -0.49 22.79 18.85
N LEU A 30 0.72 22.69 19.38
CA LEU A 30 1.86 22.12 18.69
C LEU A 30 1.62 20.65 18.32
N ARG A 31 1.16 19.84 19.27
CA ARG A 31 0.85 18.43 19.02
C ARG A 31 -0.22 18.26 17.92
N LYS A 32 -1.27 19.08 17.96
CA LYS A 32 -2.32 19.06 16.91
C LYS A 32 -1.76 19.40 15.52
N MET A 33 -0.86 20.39 15.44
CA MET A 33 -0.21 20.77 14.18
C MET A 33 0.60 19.61 13.60
N VAL A 34 1.48 19.00 14.40
CA VAL A 34 2.32 17.86 13.96
C VAL A 34 1.46 16.67 13.55
N VAL A 35 0.41 16.35 14.32
CA VAL A 35 -0.51 15.25 13.97
C VAL A 35 -1.26 15.56 12.66
N SER A 36 -1.69 16.81 12.44
CA SER A 36 -2.35 17.19 11.20
C SER A 36 -1.42 17.11 9.99
N GLU A 37 -0.15 17.47 10.14
CA GLU A 37 0.86 17.35 9.09
C GLU A 37 1.11 15.87 8.73
N ALA A 38 1.31 15.03 9.75
CA ALA A 38 1.46 13.59 9.55
C ALA A 38 0.22 12.95 8.91
N PHE A 39 -0.98 13.39 9.30
CA PHE A 39 -2.23 12.92 8.73
C PHE A 39 -2.36 13.27 7.25
N LEU A 40 -2.02 14.51 6.85
CA LEU A 40 -2.04 14.93 5.45
C LEU A 40 -1.06 14.13 4.59
N ILE A 41 0.17 13.93 5.09
CA ILE A 41 1.18 13.11 4.40
C ILE A 41 0.69 11.66 4.24
N GLY A 42 0.09 11.10 5.31
CA GLY A 42 -0.49 9.76 5.28
C GLY A 42 -1.63 9.63 4.27
N LEU A 43 -2.52 10.62 4.21
CA LEU A 43 -3.64 10.65 3.27
C LEU A 43 -3.15 10.67 1.82
N ILE A 44 -2.17 11.52 1.51
CA ILE A 44 -1.57 11.61 0.18
C ILE A 44 -0.89 10.28 -0.18
N ALA A 45 -0.11 9.72 0.75
CA ALA A 45 0.56 8.42 0.54
C ALA A 45 -0.44 7.28 0.31
N MET A 46 -1.56 7.27 1.03
CA MET A 46 -2.63 6.28 0.86
C MET A 46 -3.25 6.36 -0.54
N VAL A 47 -3.62 7.57 -0.99
CA VAL A 47 -4.22 7.77 -2.31
C VAL A 47 -3.24 7.35 -3.41
N LEU A 48 -1.98 7.80 -3.33
CA LEU A 48 -0.96 7.45 -4.31
C LEU A 48 -0.66 5.94 -4.30
N GLY A 49 -0.55 5.33 -3.13
CA GLY A 49 -0.32 3.90 -2.99
C GLY A 49 -1.46 3.07 -3.57
N ASN A 50 -2.71 3.51 -3.37
CA ASN A 50 -3.87 2.85 -3.95
C ASN A 50 -3.87 2.94 -5.48
N ILE A 51 -3.62 4.13 -6.04
CA ILE A 51 -3.55 4.33 -7.50
C ILE A 51 -2.46 3.46 -8.11
N LEU A 52 -1.25 3.49 -7.54
CA LEU A 52 -0.13 2.67 -8.01
C LEU A 52 -0.41 1.17 -7.85
N GLY A 53 -1.06 0.77 -6.76
CA GLY A 53 -1.47 -0.61 -6.54
C GLY A 53 -2.47 -1.09 -7.59
N CYS A 54 -3.53 -0.32 -7.83
CA CYS A 54 -4.53 -0.62 -8.86
C CYS A 54 -3.91 -0.66 -10.26
N LEU A 55 -3.01 0.26 -10.60
CA LEU A 55 -2.27 0.25 -11.86
C LEU A 55 -1.40 -1.00 -12.00
N ALA A 56 -0.69 -1.38 -10.94
CA ALA A 56 0.13 -2.59 -10.91
C ALA A 56 -0.74 -3.85 -11.07
N THR A 57 -1.87 -3.93 -10.37
CA THR A 57 -2.83 -5.04 -10.51
C THR A 57 -3.41 -5.11 -11.91
N TRP A 58 -3.79 -3.97 -12.50
CA TRP A 58 -4.30 -3.91 -13.86
C TRP A 58 -3.24 -4.34 -14.88
N TYR A 59 -2.00 -3.88 -14.72
CA TYR A 59 -0.87 -4.30 -15.55
C TYR A 59 -0.61 -5.80 -15.44
N LEU A 60 -0.62 -6.36 -14.23
CA LEU A 60 -0.51 -7.81 -14.01
C LEU A 60 -1.69 -8.60 -14.59
N ALA A 61 -2.90 -8.02 -14.62
CA ALA A 61 -4.07 -8.67 -15.18
C ALA A 61 -4.04 -8.71 -16.72
N GLU A 62 -3.54 -7.65 -17.36
CA GLU A 62 -3.47 -7.55 -18.82
C GLU A 62 -2.25 -8.28 -19.41
N VAL A 63 -1.07 -8.13 -18.80
CA VAL A 63 0.16 -8.79 -19.26
C VAL A 63 0.27 -10.22 -18.75
N GLY A 64 -0.35 -10.54 -17.60
CA GLY A 64 -0.18 -11.81 -16.92
C GLY A 64 1.22 -11.94 -16.32
N ILE A 65 1.37 -12.78 -15.30
CA ILE A 65 2.71 -13.25 -14.91
C ILE A 65 3.01 -14.43 -15.83
N ASP A 66 4.00 -14.29 -16.71
CA ASP A 66 4.40 -15.37 -17.61
C ASP A 66 5.29 -16.36 -16.82
N LEU A 67 4.68 -17.41 -16.25
CA LEU A 67 5.41 -18.44 -15.50
C LEU A 67 6.17 -19.43 -16.41
N ARG A 68 6.09 -19.27 -17.73
CA ARG A 68 6.76 -20.14 -18.72
C ARG A 68 8.28 -20.21 -18.51
N ASP A 69 8.89 -19.14 -18.00
CA ASP A 69 10.33 -19.13 -17.70
C ASP A 69 10.70 -19.84 -16.39
N PHE A 70 9.74 -20.06 -15.47
CA PHE A 70 9.95 -20.78 -14.21
C PHE A 70 9.48 -22.24 -14.25
N VAL A 71 8.63 -22.60 -15.22
CA VAL A 71 8.08 -23.94 -15.43
C VAL A 71 8.44 -24.38 -16.85
N SER A 72 9.60 -25.05 -17.00
CA SER A 72 10.12 -25.51 -18.30
C SER A 72 9.41 -26.74 -18.87
N GLU A 73 8.55 -27.38 -18.08
CA GLU A 73 7.69 -28.49 -18.50
C GLU A 73 6.24 -28.00 -18.47
N THR A 74 5.60 -27.90 -19.64
CA THR A 74 4.13 -27.85 -19.71
C THR A 74 3.59 -28.99 -18.87
N LEU A 75 2.91 -28.67 -17.76
CA LEU A 75 2.33 -29.65 -16.84
C LEU A 75 1.18 -30.37 -17.57
N GLU A 76 1.50 -31.42 -18.32
CA GLU A 76 0.53 -32.30 -18.95
C GLU A 76 0.14 -33.40 -17.95
N PHE A 77 -0.89 -33.14 -17.13
CA PHE A 77 -1.46 -34.18 -16.28
C PHE A 77 -2.71 -34.75 -16.96
N GLY A 78 -2.58 -35.94 -17.56
CA GLY A 78 -3.72 -36.65 -18.15
C GLY A 78 -4.25 -36.09 -19.49
N GLY A 79 -3.39 -35.49 -20.31
CA GLY A 79 -3.73 -35.02 -21.66
C GLY A 79 -4.43 -33.66 -21.73
N VAL A 80 -4.52 -32.95 -20.60
CA VAL A 80 -4.99 -31.56 -20.55
C VAL A 80 -3.77 -30.64 -20.48
N VAL A 81 -3.66 -29.72 -21.43
CA VAL A 81 -2.62 -28.68 -21.43
C VAL A 81 -2.97 -27.67 -20.34
N PHE A 82 -2.21 -27.65 -19.25
CA PHE A 82 -2.29 -26.56 -18.27
C PHE A 82 -1.62 -25.33 -18.86
N ASP A 83 -2.39 -24.28 -19.15
CA ASP A 83 -1.85 -22.98 -19.58
C ASP A 83 -1.12 -22.33 -18.39
N PRO A 84 0.21 -22.11 -18.45
CA PRO A 84 0.98 -21.57 -17.34
C PRO A 84 0.73 -20.07 -17.10
N ILE A 85 -0.12 -19.42 -17.90
CA ILE A 85 -0.46 -18.02 -17.72
C ILE A 85 -1.51 -17.90 -16.61
N MET A 86 -1.06 -17.63 -15.39
CA MET A 86 -1.97 -17.23 -14.30
C MET A 86 -2.42 -15.79 -14.52
N ARG A 87 -3.63 -15.63 -15.09
CA ARG A 87 -4.33 -14.35 -15.18
C ARG A 87 -5.07 -14.08 -13.88
N ALA A 88 -4.89 -12.89 -13.32
CA ALA A 88 -5.70 -12.44 -12.20
C ALA A 88 -7.12 -12.11 -12.70
N SER A 89 -8.05 -13.08 -12.62
CA SER A 89 -9.46 -12.84 -12.90
C SER A 89 -10.18 -12.38 -11.63
N TRP A 90 -10.69 -11.16 -11.65
CA TRP A 90 -11.56 -10.64 -10.59
C TRP A 90 -13.00 -11.07 -10.89
N ASP A 91 -13.37 -12.27 -10.46
CA ASP A 91 -14.77 -12.72 -10.48
C ASP A 91 -15.40 -12.55 -9.10
N TYR A 92 -16.11 -11.42 -8.93
CA TYR A 92 -16.79 -11.08 -7.69
C TYR A 92 -17.86 -12.11 -7.27
N ALA A 93 -18.45 -12.86 -8.22
CA ALA A 93 -19.47 -13.86 -7.92
C ALA A 93 -18.85 -15.16 -7.39
N TYR A 94 -17.68 -15.57 -7.88
CA TYR A 94 -16.93 -16.71 -7.34
C TYR A 94 -16.33 -16.41 -5.97
N MET A 95 -15.82 -15.20 -5.75
CA MET A 95 -15.33 -14.78 -4.43
C MET A 95 -16.44 -14.80 -3.37
N GLY A 96 -17.66 -14.36 -3.72
CA GLY A 96 -18.82 -14.43 -2.84
C GLY A 96 -19.24 -15.87 -2.50
N LYS A 97 -19.24 -16.77 -3.49
CA LYS A 97 -19.53 -18.20 -3.26
C LYS A 97 -18.47 -18.85 -2.37
N MET A 98 -17.19 -18.56 -2.58
CA MET A 98 -16.09 -19.15 -1.80
C MET A 98 -16.13 -18.72 -0.32
N SER A 99 -16.52 -17.46 -0.04
CA SER A 99 -16.68 -16.99 1.34
C SER A 99 -17.83 -17.66 2.10
N ILE A 100 -18.85 -18.16 1.39
CA ILE A 100 -19.97 -18.92 1.96
C ILE A 100 -19.57 -20.40 2.19
N TYR A 101 -18.71 -20.96 1.34
CA TYR A 101 -18.24 -22.35 1.49
C TYR A 101 -17.19 -22.54 2.58
N VAL A 102 -16.49 -21.47 2.97
CA VAL A 102 -15.44 -21.49 4.02
C VAL A 102 -16.01 -21.23 5.43
N LEU A 103 -17.31 -20.89 5.52
CA LEU A 103 -18.07 -20.70 6.75
C LEU A 103 -18.93 -21.95 7.04
#